data_AF-A0A968QMP6-F1
#
_entry.id   AF-A0A968QMP6-F1
#
_cell.length_a   1.000
_cell.length_b   1.000
_cell.length_c   1.000
_cell.angle_alpha   90.00
_cell.angle_beta   90.00
_cell.angle_gamma   90.00
#
_symmetry.space_group_name_H-M   'P 1'
#
loop_
_entity.id
_entity.type
_entity.pdbx_description
1 polymer ?
#
loop_
_entity_poly.entity_id
_entity_poly.type
_entity_poly.pdbx_seq_one_letter_code
_entity_poly.pdbx_strand_id
1 'polypeptide(L)'
;MNKLYEEKVKPAIVEHAQLAQQYNLKLYAYEGGQHLNGENALDIKTAAQNDPRMGELLTDYFCFWQKSGGGDFVFFSSIDGNSKHGYWGLKTSVNQGETVKHSAVIKMIEQGSCPP
;
A
#
# COMPACT_ATOMS: atom_id res chain seq x y z
N MET A 1 -13.91 3.39 6.08
CA MET A 1 -12.64 3.12 5.38
C MET A 1 -12.83 3.15 3.85
N ASN A 2 -13.85 2.48 3.31
CA ASN A 2 -14.04 2.33 1.85
C ASN A 2 -14.25 3.64 1.07
N LYS A 3 -14.92 4.66 1.62
CA LYS A 3 -15.30 5.85 0.84
C LYS A 3 -14.11 6.59 0.20
N LEU A 4 -13.05 6.88 0.97
CA LEU A 4 -11.88 7.57 0.43
C LEU A 4 -11.17 6.75 -0.65
N TYR A 5 -11.04 5.45 -0.41
CA TYR A 5 -10.34 4.55 -1.29
C TYR A 5 -11.10 4.35 -2.62
N GLU A 6 -12.41 4.13 -2.56
CA GLU A 6 -13.29 3.98 -3.73
C GLU A 6 -13.46 5.29 -4.51
N GLU A 7 -13.62 6.43 -3.83
CA GLU A 7 -13.97 7.70 -4.50
C GLU A 7 -12.77 8.53 -4.92
N LYS A 8 -11.57 8.29 -4.36
CA LYS A 8 -10.37 9.08 -4.69
C LYS A 8 -9.21 8.25 -5.18
N VAL A 9 -8.87 7.17 -4.48
CA VAL A 9 -7.66 6.40 -4.80
C VAL A 9 -7.83 5.59 -6.08
N LYS A 10 -8.92 4.81 -6.20
CA LYS A 10 -9.19 4.03 -7.41
C LYS A 10 -9.33 4.91 -8.67
N PRO A 11 -10.11 6.02 -8.66
CA PRO A 11 -10.19 6.92 -9.80
C PRO A 11 -8.85 7.52 -10.22
N ALA A 12 -8.03 7.96 -9.26
CA ALA A 12 -6.70 8.52 -9.57
C ALA A 12 -5.77 7.48 -10.23
N ILE A 13 -5.81 6.22 -9.78
CA ILE A 13 -5.07 5.14 -10.44
C ILE A 13 -5.53 4.97 -11.89
N VAL A 14 -6.84 4.90 -12.12
CA VAL A 14 -7.40 4.71 -13.47
C VAL A 14 -7.02 5.86 -14.38
N GLU A 15 -7.13 7.10 -13.90
CA GLU A 15 -6.78 8.31 -14.66
C GLU A 15 -5.30 8.29 -15.08
N HIS A 16 -4.39 8.00 -14.16
CA HIS A 16 -2.96 7.92 -14.47
C HIS A 16 -2.61 6.76 -15.40
N ALA A 17 -3.28 5.61 -15.26
CA ALA A 17 -3.07 4.47 -16.14
C ALA A 17 -3.55 4.75 -17.56
N GLN A 18 -4.71 5.39 -17.71
CA GLN A 18 -5.23 5.84 -19.01
C GLN A 18 -4.30 6.85 -19.67
N LEU A 19 -3.79 7.81 -18.90
CA LEU A 19 -2.82 8.79 -19.40
C LEU A 19 -1.53 8.11 -19.88
N ALA A 20 -0.96 7.20 -19.10
CA ALA A 20 0.22 6.45 -19.50
C ALA A 20 -0.03 5.65 -20.79
N GLN A 21 -1.19 4.98 -20.89
CA GLN A 21 -1.60 4.23 -22.07
C GLN A 21 -1.72 5.12 -23.31
N GLN A 22 -2.34 6.32 -23.18
CA GLN A 22 -2.49 7.28 -24.27
C GLN A 22 -1.14 7.66 -24.91
N TYR A 23 -0.08 7.72 -24.10
CA TYR A 23 1.26 8.08 -24.55
C TYR A 23 2.19 6.87 -24.77
N ASN A 24 1.67 5.64 -24.70
CA ASN A 24 2.45 4.40 -24.80
C ASN A 24 3.63 4.36 -23.80
N LEU A 25 3.38 4.84 -22.58
CA LEU A 25 4.32 4.85 -21.46
C LEU A 25 3.95 3.80 -20.43
N LYS A 26 4.94 3.37 -19.64
CA LYS A 26 4.72 2.58 -18.44
C LYS A 26 4.37 3.50 -17.27
N LEU A 27 3.45 3.05 -16.42
CA LEU A 27 3.12 3.71 -15.17
C LEU A 27 3.79 2.96 -14.02
N TYR A 28 4.72 3.61 -13.32
CA TYR A 28 5.37 3.06 -12.13
C TYR A 28 5.04 3.91 -10.91
N ALA A 29 4.86 3.26 -9.76
CA ALA A 29 4.75 3.98 -8.48
C ALA A 29 6.14 4.07 -7.86
N TYR A 30 6.71 5.29 -7.85
CA TYR A 30 8.00 5.56 -7.20
C TYR A 30 7.94 5.35 -5.69
N GLU A 31 6.80 5.68 -5.08
CA GLU A 31 6.52 5.45 -3.66
C GLU A 31 5.02 5.22 -3.47
N GLY A 32 4.67 4.18 -2.74
CA GLY A 32 3.29 3.91 -2.39
C GLY A 32 3.13 3.08 -1.13
N GLY A 33 1.88 2.90 -0.73
CA GLY A 33 1.50 2.23 0.50
C GLY A 33 0.60 3.11 1.36
N GLN A 34 0.31 2.61 2.56
CA GLN A 34 -0.60 3.31 3.47
C GLN A 34 0.10 4.49 4.16
N HIS A 35 -0.64 5.56 4.41
CA HIS A 35 -0.21 6.72 5.18
C HIS A 35 -1.24 7.01 6.29
N LEU A 36 -0.78 7.09 7.54
CA LEU A 36 -1.60 7.49 8.68
C LEU A 36 -1.02 8.75 9.31
N ASN A 37 -1.83 9.80 9.38
CA ASN A 37 -1.49 11.08 10.00
C ASN A 37 -2.16 11.23 11.39
N GLY A 38 -1.85 12.32 12.08
CA GLY A 38 -2.39 12.63 13.40
C GLY A 38 -1.34 12.45 14.50
N GLU A 39 -0.89 13.57 15.07
CA GLU A 39 0.20 13.58 16.05
C GLU A 39 -0.19 12.93 17.39
N ASN A 40 -1.46 13.09 17.80
CA ASN A 40 -1.99 12.61 19.08
C ASN A 40 -2.73 11.26 18.98
N ALA A 41 -2.60 10.55 17.86
CA ALA A 41 -3.35 9.31 17.58
C ALA A 41 -2.44 8.07 17.54
N LEU A 42 -1.39 8.04 18.36
CA LEU A 42 -0.37 6.98 18.31
C LEU A 42 -0.96 5.57 18.48
N ASP A 43 -1.82 5.40 19.48
CA ASP A 43 -2.42 4.11 19.82
C ASP A 43 -3.34 3.62 18.70
N ILE A 44 -4.17 4.51 18.15
CA ILE A 44 -5.09 4.18 17.06
C ILE A 44 -4.32 3.85 15.78
N LYS A 45 -3.24 4.58 15.47
CA LYS A 45 -2.37 4.27 14.33
C LYS A 45 -1.71 2.91 14.50
N THR A 46 -1.20 2.61 15.69
CA THR A 46 -0.61 1.31 16.01
C THR A 46 -1.63 0.20 15.87
N ALA A 47 -2.85 0.39 16.37
CA ALA A 47 -3.94 -0.58 16.24
C ALA A 47 -4.30 -0.81 14.76
N ALA A 48 -4.52 0.26 13.99
CA ALA A 48 -4.87 0.18 12.57
C ALA A 48 -3.80 -0.55 11.74
N GLN A 49 -2.51 -0.35 12.05
CA GLN A 49 -1.38 -0.98 11.36
C GLN A 49 -1.28 -2.49 11.57
N ASN A 50 -1.74 -2.97 12.72
CA ASN A 50 -1.68 -4.38 13.10
C ASN A 50 -3.01 -5.11 12.92
N ASP A 51 -4.06 -4.38 12.51
CA ASP A 51 -5.37 -4.96 12.23
C ASP A 51 -5.32 -5.75 10.91
N PRO A 52 -5.86 -7.00 10.85
CA PRO A 52 -5.88 -7.80 9.62
C PRO A 52 -6.44 -7.06 8.39
N ARG A 53 -7.38 -6.13 8.58
CA ARG A 53 -7.98 -5.34 7.51
C ARG A 53 -6.98 -4.41 6.81
N MET A 54 -5.86 -4.08 7.46
CA MET A 54 -4.77 -3.35 6.78
C MET A 54 -4.10 -4.21 5.71
N GLY A 55 -3.92 -5.51 5.98
CA GLY A 55 -3.39 -6.45 5.00
C GLY A 55 -4.34 -6.65 3.83
N GLU A 56 -5.65 -6.76 4.11
CA GLU A 56 -6.70 -6.82 3.08
C GLU A 56 -6.71 -5.56 2.21
N LEU A 57 -6.65 -4.37 2.82
CA LEU A 57 -6.63 -3.10 2.11
C LEU A 57 -5.39 -2.97 1.21
N LEU A 58 -4.20 -3.32 1.71
CA LEU A 58 -2.97 -3.29 0.92
C LEU A 58 -3.02 -4.27 -0.25
N THR A 59 -3.61 -5.45 -0.04
CA THR A 59 -3.81 -6.45 -1.09
C THR A 59 -4.74 -5.92 -2.18
N ASP A 60 -5.91 -5.39 -1.83
CA ASP A 60 -6.86 -4.83 -2.81
C ASP A 60 -6.24 -3.63 -3.54
N TYR A 61 -5.53 -2.76 -2.82
CA TYR A 61 -4.85 -1.59 -3.38
C TYR A 61 -3.83 -1.96 -4.46
N PHE A 62 -2.93 -2.90 -4.16
CA PHE A 62 -1.96 -3.36 -5.15
C PHE A 62 -2.61 -4.10 -6.30
N CYS A 63 -3.67 -4.86 -6.01
CA CYS A 63 -4.37 -5.58 -7.04
C CYS A 63 -5.12 -4.70 -8.01
N PHE A 64 -5.74 -3.65 -7.48
CA PHE A 64 -6.35 -2.65 -8.31
C PHE A 64 -5.32 -1.89 -9.15
N TRP A 65 -4.14 -1.57 -8.58
CA TRP A 65 -3.02 -0.97 -9.32
C TRP A 65 -2.60 -1.82 -10.53
N GLN A 66 -2.30 -3.10 -10.31
CA GLN A 66 -1.90 -4.01 -11.39
C GLN A 66 -3.02 -4.19 -12.44
N LYS A 67 -4.26 -4.45 -11.99
CA LYS A 67 -5.42 -4.64 -12.89
C LYS A 67 -5.72 -3.40 -13.73
N SER A 68 -5.40 -2.22 -13.24
CA SER A 68 -5.60 -0.96 -13.96
C SER A 68 -4.51 -0.68 -15.01
N GLY A 69 -3.44 -1.47 -15.07
CA GLY A 69 -2.32 -1.28 -16.00
C GLY A 69 -1.09 -0.62 -15.35
N GLY A 70 -1.05 -0.53 -14.02
CA GLY A 70 0.14 -0.14 -13.27
C GLY A 70 1.24 -1.22 -13.36
N GLY A 71 2.48 -0.78 -13.53
CA GLY A 71 3.68 -1.62 -13.54
C GLY A 71 4.29 -1.75 -12.14
N ASP A 72 5.62 -1.66 -12.07
CA ASP A 72 6.37 -1.75 -10.82
C ASP A 72 5.84 -0.77 -9.75
N PHE A 73 5.73 -1.28 -8.54
CA PHE A 73 5.22 -0.54 -7.39
C PHE A 73 6.24 -0.61 -6.25
N VAL A 74 6.85 0.53 -5.95
CA VAL A 74 7.84 0.64 -4.89
C VAL A 74 7.13 1.02 -3.60
N PHE A 75 7.11 0.10 -2.63
CA PHE A 75 6.62 0.40 -1.29
C PHE A 75 7.56 1.38 -0.59
N PHE A 76 7.00 2.43 -0.01
CA PHE A 76 7.77 3.54 0.57
C PHE A 76 8.83 3.09 1.59
N SER A 77 8.49 2.14 2.47
CA SER A 77 9.44 1.68 3.49
C SER A 77 9.25 0.21 3.85
N SER A 78 10.35 -0.55 3.78
CA SER A 78 10.39 -1.94 4.23
C SER A 78 10.46 -2.03 5.76
N ILE A 79 11.41 -1.34 6.37
CA ILE A 79 11.65 -1.35 7.82
C ILE A 79 11.81 0.08 8.30
N ASP A 80 10.88 0.53 9.15
CA ASP A 80 10.93 1.86 9.75
C ASP A 80 10.15 1.88 11.07
N GLY A 81 10.64 2.68 12.00
CA GLY A 81 10.01 2.89 13.29
C GLY A 81 8.69 3.64 13.17
N ASN A 82 7.83 3.43 14.15
CA ASN A 82 6.57 4.15 14.27
C ASN A 82 6.81 5.50 14.96
N SER A 83 6.26 6.59 14.42
CA SER A 83 6.40 7.93 14.98
C SER A 83 5.11 8.75 14.90
N LYS A 84 5.08 9.91 15.57
CA LYS A 84 3.95 10.84 15.44
C LYS A 84 3.71 11.30 14.00
N HIS A 85 4.74 11.30 13.15
CA HIS A 85 4.70 11.75 11.75
C HIS A 85 4.36 10.64 10.76
N GLY A 86 4.65 9.38 11.10
CA GLY A 86 4.60 8.30 10.11
C GLY A 86 4.63 6.91 10.72
N TYR A 87 4.01 5.99 10.00
CA TYR A 87 3.80 4.59 10.37
C TYR A 87 4.00 3.72 9.11
N TRP A 88 5.09 3.93 8.37
CA TRP A 88 5.17 3.43 7.00
C TRP A 88 5.75 2.02 6.88
N GLY A 89 6.79 1.72 7.67
CA GLY A 89 7.51 0.45 7.62
C GLY A 89 6.58 -0.77 7.61
N LEU A 90 6.84 -1.72 6.71
CA LEU A 90 6.18 -3.03 6.74
C LEU A 90 6.55 -3.78 8.03
N LYS A 91 7.79 -3.59 8.51
CA LYS A 91 8.28 -3.99 9.82
C LYS A 91 8.81 -2.76 10.59
N THR A 92 8.92 -2.87 11.91
CA THR A 92 9.54 -1.84 12.78
C THR A 92 10.97 -2.17 13.17
N SER A 93 11.44 -3.40 12.91
CA SER A 93 12.81 -3.83 13.15
C SER A 93 13.18 -5.01 12.24
N VAL A 94 14.47 -5.14 11.91
CA VAL A 94 15.01 -6.28 11.14
C VAL A 94 14.77 -7.62 11.85
N ASN A 95 14.75 -7.61 13.19
CA ASN A 95 14.53 -8.82 13.99
C ASN A 95 13.04 -9.12 14.23
N GLN A 96 12.14 -8.26 13.73
CA GLN A 96 10.71 -8.52 13.84
C GLN A 96 10.33 -9.65 12.88
N GLY A 97 9.55 -10.61 13.40
CA GLY A 97 8.91 -11.61 12.57
C GLY A 97 7.91 -11.00 11.59
N GLU A 98 7.11 -11.87 10.97
CA GLU A 98 6.08 -11.45 10.02
C GLU A 98 5.05 -10.52 10.67
N THR A 99 4.69 -9.45 9.96
CA THR A 99 3.62 -8.53 10.33
C THR A 99 2.48 -8.64 9.33
N VAL A 100 1.31 -8.12 9.65
CA VAL A 100 0.15 -8.08 8.74
C VAL A 100 0.52 -7.42 7.40
N LYS A 101 1.19 -6.26 7.46
CA LYS A 101 1.60 -5.51 6.24
C LYS A 101 2.70 -6.23 5.47
N HIS A 102 3.72 -6.73 6.14
CA HIS A 102 4.81 -7.44 5.47
C HIS A 102 4.31 -8.71 4.80
N SER A 103 3.48 -9.50 5.47
CA SER A 103 2.88 -10.71 4.92
C SER A 103 2.05 -10.42 3.67
N ALA A 104 1.23 -9.36 3.69
CA ALA A 104 0.43 -8.95 2.54
C ALA A 104 1.33 -8.57 1.34
N VAL A 105 2.37 -7.76 1.58
CA VAL A 105 3.25 -7.30 0.51
C VAL A 105 4.12 -8.41 -0.07
N ILE A 106 4.74 -9.25 0.78
CA ILE A 106 5.56 -10.37 0.32
C ILE A 106 4.72 -11.36 -0.49
N LYS A 107 3.50 -11.68 -0.02
CA LYS A 107 2.59 -12.56 -0.76
C LYS A 107 2.31 -12.05 -2.18
N MET A 108 2.12 -10.74 -2.35
CA MET A 108 1.91 -10.15 -3.68
C MET A 108 3.15 -10.23 -4.56
N ILE A 109 4.34 -10.01 -3.99
CA ILE A 109 5.62 -10.13 -4.70
C ILE A 109 5.84 -11.58 -5.17
N GLU A 110 5.61 -12.55 -4.27
CA GLU A 110 5.80 -13.98 -4.55
C GLU A 110 4.79 -14.52 -5.57
N GLN A 111 3.54 -14.07 -5.51
CA GLN A 111 2.49 -14.50 -6.43
C GLN A 111 2.65 -13.88 -7.83
N GLY A 112 3.33 -12.74 -7.95
CA GLY A 112 3.58 -12.02 -9.21
C GLY A 112 2.32 -11.42 -9.86
N SER A 113 1.14 -11.87 -9.46
CA SER A 113 -0.16 -11.35 -9.87
C SER A 113 -1.18 -11.56 -8.76
N CYS A 114 -2.32 -10.91 -8.90
CA CYS A 114 -3.39 -10.99 -7.90
C CYS A 114 -4.08 -12.34 -7.88
N PRO A 115 -4.39 -12.87 -6.68
CA PRO A 115 -5.27 -14.02 -6.58
C PRO A 115 -6.63 -13.70 -7.22
N PRO A 116 -7.26 -14.70 -7.88
CA PRO A 116 -8.56 -14.53 -8.53
C PRO A 116 -9.66 -14.10 -7.57
#